data_AF-A0A3D5L6M8-F1
#
_entry.id   AF-A0A3D5L6M8-F1
#
_cell.length_a   1.000
_cell.length_b   1.000
_cell.length_c   1.000
_cell.angle_alpha   90.00
_cell.angle_beta   90.00
_cell.angle_gamma   90.00
#
_symmetry.space_group_name_H-M   'P 1'
#
loop_
_entity.id
_entity.type
_entity.pdbx_description
1 polymer ?
#
loop_
_entity_poly.entity_id
_entity_poly.type
_entity_poly.pdbx_seq_one_letter_code
_entity_poly.pdbx_strand_id
1 'polypeptide(L)'
;MKNLSEQFTKKRRRIQGAAWRRLDNTAKLFAAVSGEDLSSVFRISANLKEPVDQELLHRALLLTLPEFENFRVKLRKGFFWYYFETNDRDPVIEKEQSAPCRFIDPHRAARFPFRVSYFGNRINFEVFHGLTDGLGALRFASRLTEHYLELKKNLPVITEEKEFSPLKEDDYLRYYRKLPKRHYESEPALQVSGEFLPFDQMGILKGTLQVADLKAQCRKYGVSITKYLAAALLWSVIRTETDGKNLKKPAALNLPVNLRSFFDSETLANFFAVVNISWPKGRAPENFREVLTNVSRQMDEQIVKERLEETISYNVSNEKKWYVRAIPLFIKHLAMELIFLRTSCAHTMTFSNIGPAKIREDLREDVEDFELLVGASPKQRMKCGAVAYDGKLCLAFTSAMAENRLPEVFFRFLEDQGIPVEQESNGITDREHDKGRYPVIAQDRRKIKKAVRMFYLSLVFVSVLAGIVNLATYRQIPFKWSLLTAGAAAYVAMTLKFSVMRHASLSGILVRQCLGIQAILLLIDTLTGLHGWSVDYAIPCVVLFEVAAILLMMLVNRLNWQSYFMYQIAITVLSFIPLIFWKIGWTRHPLLTVLSVVISVAALLATVLLGDRSVKRELRRRFHV
;
A
#
# COMPACT_ATOMS: atom_id res chain seq x y z
N MET A 1 -37.15 -10.32 -4.98
CA MET A 1 -36.26 -9.21 -4.60
C MET A 1 -36.26 -8.90 -3.09
N LYS A 2 -37.40 -8.80 -2.38
CA LYS A 2 -37.42 -8.56 -0.91
C LYS A 2 -37.12 -9.79 -0.03
N ASN A 3 -37.60 -10.98 -0.40
CA ASN A 3 -37.59 -12.14 0.52
C ASN A 3 -36.20 -12.72 0.84
N LEU A 4 -35.25 -12.70 -0.10
CA LEU A 4 -33.89 -13.18 0.16
C LEU A 4 -33.05 -12.16 0.94
N SER A 5 -33.12 -10.86 0.60
CA SER A 5 -32.44 -9.83 1.39
C SER A 5 -32.98 -9.78 2.82
N GLU A 6 -34.29 -9.96 3.02
CA GLU A 6 -34.93 -10.01 4.34
C GLU A 6 -34.50 -11.23 5.17
N GLN A 7 -34.40 -12.42 4.55
CA GLN A 7 -33.88 -13.63 5.21
C GLN A 7 -32.42 -13.47 5.67
N PHE A 8 -31.56 -12.84 4.87
CA PHE A 8 -30.16 -12.59 5.23
C PHE A 8 -30.00 -11.47 6.28
N THR A 9 -30.84 -10.42 6.27
CA THR A 9 -30.84 -9.41 7.35
C THR A 9 -31.26 -9.99 8.70
N LYS A 10 -32.21 -10.93 8.74
CA LYS A 10 -32.70 -11.54 10.00
C LYS A 10 -31.66 -12.45 10.67
N LYS A 11 -30.70 -12.99 9.93
CA LYS A 11 -29.61 -13.84 10.45
C LYS A 11 -28.27 -13.10 10.60
N ARG A 12 -28.24 -11.76 10.50
CA ARG A 12 -27.06 -10.99 10.93
C ARG A 12 -26.94 -11.11 12.44
N ARG A 13 -26.09 -12.01 12.92
CA ARG A 13 -25.55 -11.92 14.29
C ARG A 13 -24.91 -10.55 14.42
N ARG A 14 -25.63 -9.61 15.03
CA ARG A 14 -25.07 -8.38 15.57
C ARG A 14 -24.10 -8.85 16.63
N ILE A 15 -22.81 -8.92 16.29
CA ILE A 15 -21.76 -9.06 17.31
C ILE A 15 -21.92 -7.81 18.18
N GLN A 16 -22.48 -7.98 19.37
CA GLN A 16 -22.66 -6.91 20.33
C GLN A 16 -21.26 -6.47 20.79
N GLY A 17 -20.86 -5.27 20.36
CA GLY A 17 -19.56 -4.68 20.64
C GLY A 17 -18.66 -4.70 19.40
N ALA A 18 -18.17 -3.53 18.99
CA ALA A 18 -17.18 -3.43 17.93
C ALA A 18 -15.92 -4.21 18.34
N ALA A 19 -15.77 -5.43 17.83
CA ALA A 19 -14.54 -6.19 17.94
C ALA A 19 -13.47 -5.43 17.17
N TRP A 20 -12.42 -5.01 17.89
CA TRP A 20 -11.22 -4.45 17.29
C TRP A 20 -10.10 -5.43 17.50
N ARG A 21 -9.24 -5.58 16.49
CA ARG A 21 -8.08 -6.47 16.56
C ARG A 21 -6.81 -5.72 16.19
N ARG A 22 -5.71 -6.10 16.81
CA ARG A 22 -4.39 -5.58 16.47
C ARG A 22 -3.97 -6.09 15.09
N LEU A 23 -3.18 -5.28 14.40
CA LEU A 23 -2.49 -5.72 13.19
C LEU A 23 -1.30 -6.58 13.57
N ASP A 24 -1.00 -7.55 12.72
CA ASP A 24 0.30 -8.21 12.75
C ASP A 24 1.43 -7.24 12.30
N ASN A 25 2.69 -7.65 12.47
CA ASN A 25 3.83 -6.79 12.17
C ASN A 25 3.96 -6.43 10.68
N THR A 26 3.62 -7.36 9.81
CA THR A 26 3.62 -7.17 8.35
C THR A 26 2.54 -6.16 7.94
N ALA A 27 1.36 -6.27 8.53
CA ALA A 27 0.24 -5.38 8.32
C ALA A 27 0.48 -3.97 8.90
N LYS A 28 1.22 -3.84 10.01
CA LYS A 28 1.72 -2.54 10.49
C LYS A 28 2.71 -1.91 9.51
N LEU A 29 3.62 -2.71 8.95
CA LEU A 29 4.58 -2.25 7.94
C LEU A 29 3.86 -1.73 6.70
N PHE A 30 2.96 -2.54 6.13
CA PHE A 30 2.19 -2.11 4.97
C PHE A 30 1.29 -0.92 5.30
N ALA A 31 0.59 -0.91 6.44
CA ALA A 31 -0.23 0.24 6.85
C ALA A 31 0.58 1.53 7.01
N ALA A 32 1.84 1.43 7.42
CA ALA A 32 2.71 2.58 7.61
C ALA A 32 3.40 3.04 6.32
N VAL A 33 3.70 2.15 5.38
CA VAL A 33 4.49 2.53 4.18
C VAL A 33 3.60 2.78 2.96
N SER A 34 2.37 2.25 2.96
CA SER A 34 1.50 2.35 1.78
C SER A 34 0.94 3.75 1.57
N GLY A 35 0.89 4.15 0.30
CA GLY A 35 0.35 5.42 -0.18
C GLY A 35 0.14 5.34 -1.69
N GLU A 36 -0.15 6.47 -2.33
CA GLU A 36 -0.32 6.50 -3.80
C GLU A 36 0.96 6.06 -4.54
N ASP A 37 2.13 6.44 -4.01
CA ASP A 37 3.44 6.05 -4.56
C ASP A 37 3.82 4.58 -4.27
N LEU A 38 3.07 3.87 -3.41
CA LEU A 38 3.26 2.45 -3.08
C LEU A 38 1.92 1.87 -2.59
N SER A 39 1.11 1.35 -3.50
CA SER A 39 -0.25 0.93 -3.14
C SER A 39 -0.28 -0.21 -2.11
N SER A 40 0.70 -1.11 -2.18
CA SER A 40 0.71 -2.42 -1.51
C SER A 40 -0.61 -3.18 -1.73
N VAL A 41 -1.22 -2.97 -2.88
CA VAL A 41 -2.41 -3.70 -3.34
C VAL A 41 -1.96 -4.73 -4.36
N PHE A 42 -2.50 -5.93 -4.25
CA PHE A 42 -2.38 -6.94 -5.28
C PHE A 42 -3.77 -7.40 -5.69
N ARG A 43 -3.86 -7.95 -6.90
CA ARG A 43 -5.10 -8.42 -7.52
C ARG A 43 -4.99 -9.89 -7.83
N ILE A 44 -6.04 -10.62 -7.50
CA ILE A 44 -6.29 -11.95 -8.04
C ILE A 44 -7.54 -11.84 -8.91
N SER A 45 -7.46 -12.35 -10.12
CA SER A 45 -8.62 -12.35 -11.01
C SER A 45 -8.92 -13.74 -11.52
N ALA A 46 -10.20 -14.03 -11.68
CA ALA A 46 -10.69 -15.21 -12.36
C ALA A 46 -11.25 -14.78 -13.72
N ASN A 47 -10.70 -15.34 -14.80
CA ASN A 47 -11.23 -15.16 -16.14
C ASN A 47 -12.24 -16.26 -16.42
N LEU A 48 -13.48 -15.88 -16.74
CA LEU A 48 -14.56 -16.81 -17.07
C LEU A 48 -14.69 -16.97 -18.59
N LYS A 49 -15.34 -18.05 -19.03
CA LYS A 49 -15.68 -18.24 -20.45
C LYS A 49 -16.80 -17.32 -20.93
N GLU A 50 -17.62 -16.83 -20.01
CA GLU A 50 -18.78 -15.99 -20.30
C GLU A 50 -18.69 -14.63 -19.59
N PRO A 51 -19.38 -13.59 -20.10
CA PRO A 51 -19.42 -12.28 -19.46
C PRO A 51 -19.98 -12.34 -18.04
N VAL A 52 -19.45 -11.44 -17.20
CA VAL A 52 -19.82 -11.30 -15.80
C VAL A 52 -21.10 -10.48 -15.67
N ASP A 53 -22.09 -11.04 -14.96
CA ASP A 53 -23.29 -10.33 -14.54
C ASP A 53 -23.06 -9.61 -13.21
N GLN A 54 -23.32 -8.31 -13.18
CA GLN A 54 -23.07 -7.46 -12.01
C GLN A 54 -23.96 -7.83 -10.81
N GLU A 55 -25.24 -8.15 -11.04
CA GLU A 55 -26.18 -8.43 -9.96
C GLU A 55 -25.88 -9.77 -9.30
N LEU A 56 -25.57 -10.79 -10.12
CA LEU A 56 -25.17 -12.11 -9.62
C LEU A 56 -23.85 -12.03 -8.85
N LEU A 57 -22.88 -11.26 -9.33
CA LEU A 57 -21.61 -11.07 -8.61
C LEU A 57 -21.84 -10.36 -7.26
N HIS A 58 -22.78 -9.41 -7.19
CA HIS A 58 -23.12 -8.73 -5.94
C HIS A 58 -23.71 -9.70 -4.92
N ARG A 59 -24.64 -10.56 -5.36
CA ARG A 59 -25.19 -11.61 -4.51
C ARG A 59 -24.12 -12.60 -4.06
N ALA A 60 -23.24 -13.04 -4.96
CA ALA A 60 -22.12 -13.92 -4.62
C ALA A 60 -21.22 -13.31 -3.54
N LEU A 61 -20.91 -12.01 -3.63
CA LEU A 61 -20.10 -11.31 -2.64
C LEU A 61 -20.78 -11.24 -1.26
N LEU A 62 -22.11 -11.06 -1.22
CA LEU A 62 -22.87 -11.08 0.02
C LEU A 62 -22.91 -12.47 0.68
N LEU A 63 -22.81 -13.55 -0.10
CA LEU A 63 -22.70 -14.92 0.39
C LEU A 63 -21.27 -15.26 0.86
N THR A 64 -20.27 -14.77 0.14
CA THR A 64 -18.85 -15.06 0.41
C THR A 64 -18.35 -14.33 1.67
N LEU A 65 -18.66 -13.04 1.82
CA LEU A 65 -18.06 -12.20 2.86
C LEU A 65 -18.29 -12.72 4.31
N PRO A 66 -19.47 -13.27 4.67
CA PRO A 66 -19.69 -13.91 5.97
C PRO A 66 -18.77 -15.10 6.27
N GLU A 67 -18.38 -15.90 5.27
CA GLU A 67 -17.44 -17.02 5.46
C GLU A 67 -16.03 -16.52 5.81
N PHE A 68 -15.72 -15.29 5.41
CA PHE A 68 -14.41 -14.65 5.58
C PHE A 68 -14.46 -13.46 6.53
N GLU A 69 -14.86 -13.66 7.80
CA GLU A 69 -14.99 -12.59 8.80
C GLU A 69 -13.75 -11.68 8.92
N ASN A 70 -12.55 -12.24 8.67
CA ASN A 70 -11.29 -11.51 8.65
C ASN A 70 -11.25 -10.34 7.65
N PHE A 71 -12.04 -10.41 6.57
CA PHE A 71 -12.12 -9.38 5.53
C PHE A 71 -13.15 -8.30 5.89
N ARG A 72 -14.03 -8.56 6.85
CA ARG A 72 -15.10 -7.65 7.29
C ARG A 72 -14.59 -6.59 8.27
N VAL A 73 -13.57 -5.85 7.83
CA VAL A 73 -12.90 -4.84 8.66
C VAL A 73 -12.70 -3.53 7.91
N LYS A 74 -12.36 -2.48 8.66
CA LYS A 74 -11.82 -1.22 8.17
C LYS A 74 -10.56 -0.88 8.95
N LEU A 75 -9.53 -0.39 8.27
CA LEU A 75 -8.28 -0.02 8.94
C LEU A 75 -8.45 1.34 9.61
N ARG A 76 -8.04 1.43 10.86
CA ARG A 76 -8.13 2.65 11.65
C ARG A 76 -6.78 2.99 12.25
N LYS A 77 -6.57 4.28 12.45
CA LYS A 77 -5.33 4.85 12.94
C LYS A 77 -5.52 5.33 14.38
N GLY A 78 -4.72 4.80 15.30
CA GLY A 78 -4.55 5.31 16.66
C GLY A 78 -3.46 6.38 16.74
N PHE A 79 -3.02 6.72 17.95
CA PHE A 79 -1.90 7.65 18.13
C PHE A 79 -0.54 6.93 18.07
N PHE A 80 -0.48 5.70 18.60
CA PHE A 80 0.75 4.88 18.61
C PHE A 80 0.73 3.69 17.64
N TRP A 81 -0.44 3.30 17.12
CA TRP A 81 -0.60 2.10 16.31
C TRP A 81 -1.70 2.19 15.24
N TYR A 82 -1.74 1.20 14.35
CA TYR A 82 -2.89 0.92 13.50
C TYR A 82 -3.65 -0.29 14.05
N TYR A 83 -4.95 -0.43 13.75
CA TYR A 83 -5.74 -1.59 14.14
C TYR A 83 -6.95 -1.77 13.21
N PHE A 84 -7.53 -2.96 13.18
CA PHE A 84 -8.75 -3.26 12.43
C PHE A 84 -9.99 -3.12 13.31
N GLU A 85 -11.03 -2.51 12.77
CA GLU A 85 -12.37 -2.42 13.38
C GLU A 85 -13.37 -3.14 12.46
N THR A 86 -14.31 -3.89 13.01
CA THR A 86 -15.38 -4.52 12.22
C THR A 86 -16.12 -3.50 11.34
N ASN A 87 -16.39 -3.89 10.09
CA ASN A 87 -17.16 -3.08 9.15
C ASN A 87 -18.50 -3.75 8.82
N ASP A 88 -19.60 -3.15 9.25
CA ASP A 88 -20.96 -3.70 9.07
C ASP A 88 -21.67 -3.20 7.81
N ARG A 89 -20.96 -2.47 6.94
CA ARG A 89 -21.52 -1.97 5.68
C ARG A 89 -21.64 -3.09 4.66
N ASP A 90 -22.50 -2.89 3.68
CA ASP A 90 -22.59 -3.80 2.54
C ASP A 90 -21.40 -3.56 1.60
N PRO A 91 -20.73 -4.63 1.13
CA PRO A 91 -19.69 -4.49 0.13
C PRO A 91 -20.30 -4.01 -1.20
N VAL A 92 -19.51 -3.26 -1.95
CA VAL A 92 -19.91 -2.68 -3.24
C VAL A 92 -19.03 -3.29 -4.33
N ILE A 93 -19.65 -3.55 -5.48
CA ILE A 93 -18.94 -3.95 -6.70
C ILE A 93 -18.86 -2.76 -7.63
N GLU A 94 -17.71 -2.62 -8.28
CA GLU A 94 -17.44 -1.55 -9.24
C GLU A 94 -17.13 -2.17 -10.62
N LYS A 95 -17.64 -1.59 -11.70
CA LYS A 95 -17.12 -1.92 -13.04
C LYS A 95 -15.71 -1.35 -13.16
N GLU A 96 -14.77 -2.13 -13.69
CA GLU A 96 -13.38 -1.67 -13.79
C GLU A 96 -13.25 -0.50 -14.78
N GLN A 97 -12.71 0.63 -14.31
CA GLN A 97 -12.50 1.86 -15.11
C GLN A 97 -11.10 2.48 -14.91
N SER A 98 -10.28 1.89 -14.05
CA SER A 98 -8.97 2.42 -13.65
C SER A 98 -7.88 1.37 -13.78
N ALA A 99 -6.62 1.80 -13.67
CA ALA A 99 -5.48 0.90 -13.65
C ALA A 99 -5.60 -0.15 -12.52
N PRO A 100 -5.15 -1.40 -12.77
CA PRO A 100 -5.08 -2.44 -11.75
C PRO A 100 -4.18 -2.09 -10.57
N CYS A 101 -4.47 -2.67 -9.41
CA CYS A 101 -3.69 -2.55 -8.18
C CYS A 101 -3.56 -1.10 -7.65
N ARG A 102 -4.53 -0.24 -7.99
CA ARG A 102 -4.59 1.14 -7.49
C ARG A 102 -4.64 1.16 -5.97
N PHE A 103 -3.99 2.16 -5.36
CA PHE A 103 -4.05 2.38 -3.92
C PHE A 103 -5.49 2.39 -3.40
N ILE A 104 -5.78 1.44 -2.51
CA ILE A 104 -6.99 1.40 -1.71
C ILE A 104 -6.63 2.16 -0.44
N ASP A 105 -7.14 3.40 -0.28
CA ASP A 105 -6.96 4.15 0.96
C ASP A 105 -7.60 3.37 2.11
N PRO A 106 -6.79 2.71 2.96
CA PRO A 106 -7.34 1.84 3.98
C PRO A 106 -7.88 2.68 5.15
N HIS A 107 -7.55 3.97 5.24
CA HIS A 107 -7.96 4.88 6.29
C HIS A 107 -9.27 5.62 6.00
N ARG A 108 -9.78 5.54 4.77
CA ARG A 108 -11.05 6.17 4.41
C ARG A 108 -12.20 5.47 5.14
N ALA A 109 -12.83 6.20 6.07
CA ALA A 109 -13.75 5.71 7.11
C ALA A 109 -14.93 4.82 6.68
N ALA A 110 -15.16 4.67 5.37
CA ALA A 110 -16.33 4.08 4.75
C ALA A 110 -16.06 2.80 3.96
N ARG A 111 -14.80 2.44 3.64
CA ARG A 111 -14.48 1.38 2.67
C ARG A 111 -13.79 0.18 3.32
N PHE A 112 -14.02 -0.99 2.74
CA PHE A 112 -13.26 -2.19 3.02
C PHE A 112 -11.82 -2.04 2.50
N PRO A 113 -10.81 -2.66 3.13
CA PRO A 113 -9.43 -2.74 2.63
C PRO A 113 -9.28 -3.73 1.46
N PHE A 114 -10.36 -3.94 0.70
CA PHE A 114 -10.41 -4.71 -0.54
C PHE A 114 -11.43 -4.07 -1.49
N ARG A 115 -11.36 -4.43 -2.77
CA ARG A 115 -12.32 -4.05 -3.81
C ARG A 115 -12.62 -5.26 -4.67
N VAL A 116 -13.90 -5.46 -4.98
CA VAL A 116 -14.34 -6.41 -6.00
C VAL A 116 -14.77 -5.61 -7.22
N SER A 117 -14.22 -5.94 -8.38
CA SER A 117 -14.61 -5.31 -9.64
C SER A 117 -14.74 -6.34 -10.75
N TYR A 118 -15.32 -5.96 -11.87
CA TYR A 118 -15.43 -6.83 -13.04
C TYR A 118 -15.17 -6.07 -14.35
N PHE A 119 -14.68 -6.79 -15.35
CA PHE A 119 -14.48 -6.29 -16.71
C PHE A 119 -14.65 -7.41 -17.73
N GLY A 120 -15.64 -7.30 -18.63
CA GLY A 120 -15.95 -8.37 -19.59
C GLY A 120 -16.25 -9.68 -18.86
N ASN A 121 -15.40 -10.68 -19.07
CA ASN A 121 -15.52 -12.00 -18.46
C ASN A 121 -14.69 -12.16 -17.16
N ARG A 122 -14.05 -11.09 -16.68
CA ARG A 122 -13.12 -11.16 -15.56
C ARG A 122 -13.76 -10.67 -14.27
N ILE A 123 -13.63 -11.47 -13.21
CA ILE A 123 -13.88 -11.05 -11.82
C ILE A 123 -12.55 -10.71 -11.19
N ASN A 124 -12.41 -9.49 -10.68
CA ASN A 124 -11.20 -8.99 -10.03
C ASN A 124 -11.41 -8.86 -8.53
N PHE A 125 -10.50 -9.41 -7.74
CA PHE A 125 -10.40 -9.19 -6.31
C PHE A 125 -9.09 -8.46 -5.99
N GLU A 126 -9.17 -7.17 -5.66
CA GLU A 126 -8.04 -6.36 -5.23
C GLU A 126 -8.02 -6.24 -3.72
N VAL A 127 -6.89 -6.51 -3.09
CA VAL A 127 -6.79 -6.48 -1.62
C VAL A 127 -5.53 -5.77 -1.16
N PHE A 128 -5.70 -4.99 -0.09
CA PHE A 128 -4.58 -4.38 0.61
C PHE A 128 -3.78 -5.48 1.32
N HIS A 129 -2.47 -5.57 1.06
CA HIS A 129 -1.63 -6.66 1.58
C HIS A 129 -1.56 -6.70 3.12
N GLY A 130 -1.91 -5.62 3.81
CA GLY A 130 -2.07 -5.66 5.26
C GLY A 130 -3.26 -6.48 5.78
N LEU A 131 -4.19 -6.91 4.91
CA LEU A 131 -5.37 -7.68 5.30
C LEU A 131 -5.13 -9.19 5.28
N THR A 132 -4.43 -9.68 4.24
CA THR A 132 -4.23 -11.10 3.97
C THR A 132 -3.02 -11.28 3.05
N ASP A 133 -2.50 -12.51 3.01
CA ASP A 133 -1.48 -12.91 2.04
C ASP A 133 -2.09 -13.43 0.74
N GLY A 134 -1.23 -13.79 -0.22
CA GLY A 134 -1.67 -14.25 -1.54
C GLY A 134 -2.55 -15.50 -1.51
N LEU A 135 -2.33 -16.42 -0.55
CA LEU A 135 -3.14 -17.64 -0.47
C LEU A 135 -4.51 -17.37 0.16
N GLY A 136 -4.58 -16.54 1.21
CA GLY A 136 -5.85 -16.14 1.79
C GLY A 136 -6.72 -15.35 0.81
N ALA A 137 -6.11 -14.48 0.02
CA ALA A 137 -6.78 -13.79 -1.08
C ALA A 137 -7.23 -14.76 -2.20
N LEU A 138 -6.41 -15.76 -2.55
CA LEU A 138 -6.76 -16.74 -3.59
C LEU A 138 -7.98 -17.56 -3.17
N ARG A 139 -8.03 -18.00 -1.91
CA ARG A 139 -9.19 -18.72 -1.37
C ARG A 139 -10.46 -17.87 -1.42
N PHE A 140 -10.38 -16.59 -1.05
CA PHE A 140 -11.51 -15.66 -1.15
C PHE A 140 -11.97 -15.51 -2.61
N ALA A 141 -11.03 -15.28 -3.54
CA ALA A 141 -11.34 -15.11 -4.96
C ALA A 141 -11.94 -16.39 -5.58
N SER A 142 -11.41 -17.56 -5.24
CA SER A 142 -11.98 -18.86 -5.63
C SER A 142 -13.41 -19.01 -5.14
N ARG A 143 -13.65 -18.82 -3.83
CA ARG A 143 -14.99 -18.99 -3.24
C ARG A 143 -16.00 -17.99 -3.81
N LEU A 144 -15.59 -16.73 -4.02
CA LEU A 144 -16.41 -15.72 -4.68
C LEU A 144 -16.82 -16.16 -6.10
N THR A 145 -15.88 -16.74 -6.84
CA THR A 145 -16.11 -17.25 -8.20
C THR A 145 -17.06 -18.44 -8.19
N GLU A 146 -16.88 -19.38 -7.25
CA GLU A 146 -17.76 -20.54 -7.09
C GLU A 146 -19.20 -20.11 -6.77
N HIS A 147 -19.40 -19.22 -5.81
CA HIS A 147 -20.73 -18.69 -5.49
C HIS A 147 -21.37 -17.95 -6.67
N TYR A 148 -20.58 -17.22 -7.45
CA TYR A 148 -21.08 -16.58 -8.67
C TYR A 148 -21.57 -17.62 -9.69
N LEU A 149 -20.79 -18.68 -9.93
CA LEU A 149 -21.15 -19.74 -10.87
C LEU A 149 -22.33 -20.59 -10.37
N GLU A 150 -22.40 -20.87 -9.06
CA GLU A 150 -23.55 -21.53 -8.42
C GLU A 150 -24.84 -20.76 -8.71
N LEU A 151 -24.82 -19.44 -8.48
CA LEU A 151 -25.98 -18.57 -8.76
C LEU A 151 -26.30 -18.50 -10.25
N LYS A 152 -25.28 -18.40 -11.11
CA LYS A 152 -25.47 -18.30 -12.56
C LYS A 152 -26.07 -19.58 -13.16
N LYS A 153 -25.68 -20.75 -12.65
CA LYS A 153 -26.19 -22.06 -13.08
C LYS A 153 -27.44 -22.52 -12.32
N ASN A 154 -27.96 -21.73 -11.38
CA ASN A 154 -29.02 -22.13 -10.45
C ASN A 154 -28.73 -23.44 -9.69
N LEU A 155 -27.46 -23.64 -9.32
CA LEU A 155 -27.03 -24.77 -8.49
C LEU A 155 -27.26 -24.45 -7.00
N PRO A 156 -27.37 -25.47 -6.13
CA PRO A 156 -27.44 -25.25 -4.70
C PRO A 156 -26.16 -24.55 -4.20
N VAL A 157 -26.35 -23.43 -3.50
CA VAL A 157 -25.26 -22.70 -2.86
C VAL A 157 -24.78 -23.51 -1.66
N ILE A 158 -23.51 -23.92 -1.69
CA ILE A 158 -22.88 -24.63 -0.58
C ILE A 158 -22.23 -23.58 0.32
N THR A 159 -22.67 -23.40 1.55
CA THR A 159 -21.96 -22.55 2.52
C THR A 159 -21.20 -23.46 3.47
N GLU A 160 -19.89 -23.31 3.55
CA GLU A 160 -19.11 -24.01 4.57
C GLU A 160 -19.28 -23.27 5.91
N GLU A 161 -19.75 -23.94 6.95
CA GLU A 161 -19.79 -23.39 8.33
C GLU A 161 -18.40 -23.27 8.96
N LYS A 162 -17.32 -23.58 8.22
CA LYS A 162 -15.96 -23.37 8.72
C LYS A 162 -15.73 -21.88 8.91
N GLU A 163 -15.81 -21.44 10.17
CA GLU A 163 -15.10 -20.25 10.62
C GLU A 163 -13.64 -20.41 10.19
N PHE A 164 -13.23 -19.69 9.15
CA PHE A 164 -11.82 -19.49 8.88
C PHE A 164 -11.26 -18.68 10.04
N SER A 165 -10.84 -19.41 11.06
CA SER A 165 -10.55 -18.89 12.40
C SER A 165 -9.67 -17.65 12.29
N PRO A 166 -10.06 -16.52 12.90
CA PRO A 166 -9.16 -15.38 13.01
C PRO A 166 -7.86 -15.87 13.64
N LEU A 167 -6.74 -15.33 13.17
CA LEU A 167 -5.42 -15.59 13.75
C LEU A 167 -5.54 -15.38 15.27
N LYS A 168 -5.57 -16.46 16.05
CA LYS A 168 -5.46 -16.36 17.51
C LYS A 168 -4.09 -15.75 17.75
N GLU A 169 -4.01 -14.69 18.57
CA GLU A 169 -2.76 -13.97 18.89
C GLU A 169 -1.60 -14.92 19.26
N ASP A 170 -1.92 -16.15 19.68
CA ASP A 170 -1.00 -17.21 20.03
C ASP A 170 -0.26 -17.88 18.87
N ASP A 171 -0.70 -17.85 17.59
CA ASP A 171 -0.02 -18.69 16.57
C ASP A 171 1.45 -18.28 16.34
N TYR A 172 1.76 -16.99 16.24
CA TYR A 172 3.15 -16.52 16.16
C TYR A 172 3.91 -16.65 17.48
N LEU A 173 3.22 -16.51 18.60
CA LEU A 173 3.82 -16.61 19.94
C LEU A 173 4.12 -18.07 20.32
N ARG A 174 3.35 -19.02 19.80
CA ARG A 174 3.50 -20.47 20.03
C ARG A 174 4.77 -21.02 19.42
N TYR A 175 5.21 -20.47 18.29
CA TYR A 175 6.47 -20.83 17.63
C TYR A 175 7.62 -19.86 17.94
N TYR A 176 7.42 -18.87 18.82
CA TYR A 176 8.48 -17.94 19.21
C TYR A 176 9.51 -18.63 20.13
N ARG A 177 10.75 -18.76 19.63
CA ARG A 177 11.94 -19.08 20.43
C ARG A 177 12.92 -17.91 20.41
N LYS A 178 13.47 -17.53 21.56
CA LYS A 178 14.45 -16.44 21.66
C LYS A 178 15.80 -16.92 21.11
N LEU A 179 16.11 -16.54 19.88
CA LEU A 179 17.34 -16.92 19.18
C LEU A 179 18.36 -15.75 19.19
N PRO A 180 19.67 -16.03 19.12
CA PRO A 180 20.71 -15.01 19.08
C PRO A 180 20.59 -14.14 17.83
N LYS A 181 20.83 -12.83 18.00
CA LYS A 181 20.66 -11.83 16.93
C LYS A 181 21.78 -11.98 15.89
N ARG A 182 21.43 -12.10 14.61
CA ARG A 182 22.34 -11.82 13.48
C ARG A 182 21.87 -10.59 12.72
N HIS A 183 22.82 -9.77 12.28
CA HIS A 183 22.57 -8.57 11.49
C HIS A 183 22.38 -8.99 10.03
N TYR A 184 21.26 -8.58 9.42
CA TYR A 184 21.07 -8.73 7.98
C TYR A 184 21.73 -7.54 7.29
N GLU A 185 22.91 -7.75 6.71
CA GLU A 185 23.50 -6.75 5.81
C GLU A 185 22.77 -6.80 4.47
N SER A 186 22.03 -5.74 4.15
CA SER A 186 21.40 -5.58 2.84
C SER A 186 22.19 -4.56 2.01
N GLU A 187 22.92 -5.02 1.00
CA GLU A 187 23.52 -4.12 0.01
C GLU A 187 22.50 -3.76 -1.11
N PRO A 188 22.57 -2.57 -1.71
CA PRO A 188 21.66 -2.20 -2.79
C PRO A 188 21.85 -3.06 -4.05
N ALA A 189 20.76 -3.65 -4.53
CA ALA A 189 20.73 -4.48 -5.74
C ALA A 189 20.60 -3.66 -7.04
N LEU A 190 20.82 -4.32 -8.17
CA LEU A 190 20.49 -3.80 -9.50
C LEU A 190 19.01 -3.41 -9.55
N GLN A 191 18.69 -2.33 -10.24
CA GLN A 191 17.34 -1.81 -10.39
C GLN A 191 16.99 -1.79 -11.86
N VAL A 192 15.79 -2.27 -12.21
CA VAL A 192 15.31 -2.29 -13.60
C VAL A 192 15.35 -0.89 -14.21
N SER A 193 16.04 -0.72 -15.33
CA SER A 193 16.24 0.58 -16.01
C SER A 193 15.15 0.87 -17.06
N GLY A 194 14.92 2.16 -17.36
CA GLY A 194 13.91 2.60 -18.33
C GLY A 194 13.23 3.92 -17.97
N GLU A 195 12.26 4.34 -18.77
CA GLU A 195 11.37 5.47 -18.49
C GLU A 195 10.22 5.06 -17.56
N PHE A 196 9.93 5.86 -16.53
CA PHE A 196 8.78 5.61 -15.66
C PHE A 196 7.46 5.91 -16.37
N LEU A 197 6.51 4.98 -16.24
CA LEU A 197 5.12 5.22 -16.60
C LEU A 197 4.54 6.38 -15.79
N PRO A 198 3.76 7.28 -16.40
CA PRO A 198 3.21 8.44 -15.71
C PRO A 198 1.94 8.09 -14.90
N PHE A 199 1.78 8.75 -13.74
CA PHE A 199 0.64 8.55 -12.82
C PHE A 199 0.58 7.11 -12.27
N ASP A 200 -0.55 6.71 -11.65
CA ASP A 200 -0.79 5.34 -11.14
C ASP A 200 -0.96 4.30 -12.28
N GLN A 201 -0.20 4.41 -13.39
CA GLN A 201 -0.21 3.42 -14.46
C GLN A 201 0.72 2.27 -14.13
N MET A 202 0.36 1.11 -14.68
CA MET A 202 1.13 -0.11 -14.53
C MET A 202 1.05 -0.87 -15.86
N GLY A 203 2.20 -1.09 -16.47
CA GLY A 203 2.33 -1.98 -17.62
C GLY A 203 2.10 -3.41 -17.15
N ILE A 204 1.33 -4.18 -17.92
CA ILE A 204 1.10 -5.60 -17.64
C ILE A 204 1.49 -6.38 -18.89
N LEU A 205 2.34 -7.38 -18.71
CA LEU A 205 2.62 -8.40 -19.71
C LEU A 205 2.50 -9.76 -19.03
N LYS A 206 1.57 -10.58 -19.49
CA LYS A 206 1.35 -11.93 -18.98
C LYS A 206 1.82 -12.95 -20.00
N GLY A 207 2.36 -14.06 -19.52
CA GLY A 207 2.68 -15.25 -20.29
C GLY A 207 1.99 -16.45 -19.67
N THR A 208 1.18 -17.15 -20.46
CA THR A 208 0.52 -18.40 -20.08
C THR A 208 1.27 -19.57 -20.69
N LEU A 209 1.61 -20.56 -19.87
CA LEU A 209 2.34 -21.75 -20.29
C LEU A 209 1.71 -23.03 -19.72
N GLN A 210 2.00 -24.16 -20.33
CA GLN A 210 1.57 -25.47 -19.83
C GLN A 210 2.48 -25.95 -18.69
N VAL A 211 1.90 -26.34 -17.57
CA VAL A 211 2.63 -26.85 -16.41
C VAL A 211 3.38 -28.15 -16.76
N ALA A 212 2.86 -28.95 -17.69
CA ALA A 212 3.49 -30.18 -18.15
C ALA A 212 4.87 -29.92 -18.78
N ASP A 213 4.96 -28.95 -19.69
CA ASP A 213 6.20 -28.60 -20.39
C ASP A 213 7.25 -28.05 -19.43
N LEU A 214 6.81 -27.17 -18.52
CA LEU A 214 7.69 -26.64 -17.47
C LEU A 214 8.18 -27.75 -16.53
N LYS A 215 7.31 -28.68 -16.12
CA LYS A 215 7.70 -29.85 -15.30
C LYS A 215 8.70 -30.74 -16.05
N ALA A 216 8.52 -30.95 -17.34
CA ALA A 216 9.46 -31.74 -18.15
C ALA A 216 10.85 -31.10 -18.14
N GLN A 217 10.95 -29.78 -18.25
CA GLN A 217 12.23 -29.07 -18.12
C GLN A 217 12.80 -29.12 -16.71
N CYS A 218 11.98 -28.86 -15.68
CA CYS A 218 12.43 -28.94 -14.29
C CYS A 218 12.99 -30.33 -13.92
N ARG A 219 12.40 -31.41 -14.45
CA ARG A 219 12.86 -32.79 -14.25
C ARG A 219 14.28 -33.04 -14.78
N LYS A 220 14.66 -32.42 -15.91
CA LYS A 220 16.03 -32.54 -16.47
C LYS A 220 17.11 -32.01 -15.53
N TYR A 221 16.74 -31.05 -14.67
CA TYR A 221 17.65 -30.44 -13.70
C TYR A 221 17.42 -30.92 -12.25
N GLY A 222 16.37 -31.71 -11.99
CA GLY A 222 16.04 -32.18 -10.64
C GLY A 222 15.58 -31.07 -9.67
N VAL A 223 14.99 -29.99 -10.18
CA VAL A 223 14.59 -28.82 -9.37
C VAL A 223 13.08 -28.61 -9.34
N SER A 224 12.59 -27.81 -8.37
CA SER A 224 11.18 -27.39 -8.34
C SER A 224 10.89 -26.29 -9.36
N ILE A 225 9.62 -26.13 -9.75
CA ILE A 225 9.15 -25.06 -10.62
C ILE A 225 9.59 -23.68 -10.11
N THR A 226 9.42 -23.42 -8.81
CA THR A 226 9.80 -22.14 -8.21
C THR A 226 11.30 -21.87 -8.29
N LYS A 227 12.16 -22.89 -8.06
CA LYS A 227 13.62 -22.76 -8.21
C LYS A 227 14.00 -22.43 -9.66
N TYR A 228 13.40 -23.15 -10.61
CA TYR A 228 13.66 -22.93 -12.04
C TYR A 228 13.26 -21.53 -12.50
N LEU A 229 12.04 -21.09 -12.16
CA LEU A 229 11.54 -19.75 -12.52
C LEU A 229 12.33 -18.64 -11.83
N ALA A 230 12.68 -18.80 -10.54
CA ALA A 230 13.53 -17.84 -9.83
C ALA A 230 14.91 -17.69 -10.48
N ALA A 231 15.52 -18.81 -10.90
CA ALA A 231 16.77 -18.78 -11.65
C ALA A 231 16.61 -18.13 -13.04
N ALA A 232 15.52 -18.41 -13.75
CA ALA A 232 15.24 -17.84 -15.06
C ALA A 232 15.01 -16.33 -14.98
N LEU A 233 14.32 -15.86 -13.94
CA LEU A 233 14.14 -14.43 -13.66
C LEU A 233 15.49 -13.75 -13.36
N LEU A 234 16.32 -14.32 -12.48
CA LEU A 234 17.64 -13.77 -12.19
C LEU A 234 18.55 -13.77 -13.42
N TRP A 235 18.53 -14.84 -14.22
CA TRP A 235 19.23 -14.89 -15.49
C TRP A 235 18.79 -13.77 -16.44
N SER A 236 17.48 -13.55 -16.57
CA SER A 236 16.91 -12.50 -17.43
C SER A 236 17.24 -11.10 -16.94
N VAL A 237 17.20 -10.86 -15.62
CA VAL A 237 17.66 -9.62 -14.98
C VAL A 237 19.11 -9.34 -15.36
N ILE A 238 19.99 -10.33 -15.19
CA ILE A 238 21.42 -10.17 -15.48
C ILE A 238 21.64 -9.87 -16.96
N ARG A 239 20.96 -10.58 -17.86
CA ARG A 239 21.08 -10.37 -19.31
C ARG A 239 20.53 -9.02 -19.78
N THR A 240 19.56 -8.45 -19.08
CA THR A 240 18.90 -7.21 -19.48
C THR A 240 19.56 -5.96 -18.90
N GLU A 241 19.98 -6.03 -17.63
CA GLU A 241 20.46 -4.89 -16.85
C GLU A 241 21.99 -4.79 -16.75
N THR A 242 22.72 -5.72 -17.38
CA THR A 242 24.19 -5.75 -17.35
C THR A 242 24.76 -5.95 -18.75
N ASP A 243 26.03 -5.63 -18.92
CA ASP A 243 26.79 -5.87 -20.16
C ASP A 243 27.19 -7.34 -20.35
N GLY A 244 26.74 -8.23 -19.46
CA GLY A 244 27.06 -9.65 -19.47
C GLY A 244 28.50 -9.98 -19.07
N LYS A 245 29.29 -9.01 -18.60
CA LYS A 245 30.68 -9.23 -18.15
C LYS A 245 30.77 -9.22 -16.64
N ASN A 246 30.51 -8.08 -16.02
CA ASN A 246 30.64 -7.89 -14.57
C ASN A 246 29.49 -7.07 -13.99
N LEU A 247 28.95 -7.57 -12.88
CA LEU A 247 27.90 -6.93 -12.11
C LEU A 247 28.48 -5.91 -11.13
N LYS A 248 28.13 -4.64 -11.29
CA LYS A 248 28.49 -3.57 -10.33
C LYS A 248 27.71 -3.67 -9.00
N LYS A 249 26.53 -4.28 -9.03
CA LYS A 249 25.64 -4.52 -7.88
C LYS A 249 25.05 -5.92 -8.00
N PRO A 250 24.64 -6.58 -6.90
CA PRO A 250 24.02 -7.90 -7.00
C PRO A 250 22.68 -7.83 -7.74
N ALA A 251 22.33 -8.89 -8.46
CA ALA A 251 20.98 -9.10 -8.95
C ALA A 251 20.21 -9.85 -7.86
N ALA A 252 19.11 -9.30 -7.34
CA ALA A 252 18.43 -9.88 -6.17
C ALA A 252 16.93 -10.05 -6.42
N LEU A 253 16.43 -11.23 -6.08
CA LEU A 253 15.04 -11.61 -6.18
C LEU A 253 14.44 -11.76 -4.79
N ASN A 254 13.37 -11.02 -4.55
CA ASN A 254 12.58 -11.13 -3.33
C ASN A 254 11.51 -12.22 -3.49
N LEU A 255 11.59 -13.29 -2.70
CA LEU A 255 10.71 -14.46 -2.80
C LEU A 255 9.89 -14.64 -1.50
N PRO A 256 8.58 -14.32 -1.50
CA PRO A 256 7.69 -14.68 -0.41
C PRO A 256 7.47 -16.20 -0.36
N VAL A 257 7.58 -16.78 0.84
CA VAL A 257 7.39 -18.21 1.09
C VAL A 257 6.23 -18.39 2.08
N ASN A 258 5.28 -19.25 1.72
CA ASN A 258 4.17 -19.61 2.60
C ASN A 258 4.69 -20.40 3.80
N LEU A 259 4.47 -19.89 5.01
CA LEU A 259 4.94 -20.54 6.23
C LEU A 259 4.04 -21.72 6.63
N ARG A 260 2.81 -21.81 6.12
CA ARG A 260 1.85 -22.88 6.48
C ARG A 260 2.31 -24.28 6.08
N SER A 261 3.22 -24.39 5.11
CA SER A 261 3.81 -25.68 4.75
C SER A 261 4.88 -26.16 5.76
N PHE A 262 5.34 -25.26 6.63
CA PHE A 262 6.39 -25.54 7.63
C PHE A 262 5.86 -25.53 9.07
N PHE A 263 4.72 -24.86 9.29
CA PHE A 263 4.04 -24.76 10.58
C PHE A 263 2.56 -25.09 10.39
N ASP A 264 2.02 -26.00 11.21
CA ASP A 264 0.62 -26.44 11.18
C ASP A 264 -0.36 -25.31 11.56
N SER A 265 -0.53 -24.31 10.69
CA SER A 265 -1.47 -23.20 10.87
C SER A 265 -2.41 -23.06 9.67
N GLU A 266 -3.71 -22.97 9.95
CA GLU A 266 -4.77 -22.77 8.96
C GLU A 266 -5.15 -21.29 8.76
N THR A 267 -4.42 -20.36 9.37
CA THR A 267 -4.81 -18.94 9.42
C THR A 267 -4.89 -18.29 8.03
N LEU A 268 -5.85 -17.37 7.81
CA LEU A 268 -5.95 -16.57 6.58
C LEU A 268 -5.22 -15.20 6.65
N ALA A 269 -4.64 -14.85 7.79
CA ALA A 269 -3.83 -13.62 7.92
C ALA A 269 -2.39 -13.85 7.42
N ASN A 270 -1.56 -12.80 7.43
CA ASN A 270 -0.27 -12.72 6.71
C ASN A 270 0.81 -13.71 7.18
N PHE A 271 0.67 -15.00 6.90
CA PHE A 271 1.58 -16.05 7.38
C PHE A 271 2.60 -16.44 6.30
N PHE A 272 3.47 -15.49 5.94
CA PHE A 272 4.56 -15.68 5.01
C PHE A 272 5.87 -15.11 5.54
N ALA A 273 6.99 -15.66 5.09
CA ALA A 273 8.33 -15.09 5.26
C ALA A 273 8.86 -14.66 3.90
N VAL A 274 9.86 -13.80 3.91
CA VAL A 274 10.47 -13.28 2.70
C VAL A 274 11.92 -13.71 2.67
N VAL A 275 12.32 -14.34 1.57
CA VAL A 275 13.67 -14.83 1.36
C VAL A 275 14.30 -14.02 0.23
N ASN A 276 15.53 -13.55 0.46
CA ASN A 276 16.29 -12.84 -0.56
C ASN A 276 17.24 -13.83 -1.25
N ILE A 277 17.02 -14.02 -2.55
CA ILE A 277 17.89 -14.86 -3.38
C ILE A 277 18.67 -13.93 -4.30
N SER A 278 20.00 -13.92 -4.20
CA SER A 278 20.80 -12.98 -4.97
C SER A 278 21.98 -13.60 -5.70
N TRP A 279 22.28 -13.10 -6.89
CA TRP A 279 23.57 -13.29 -7.54
C TRP A 279 24.51 -12.16 -7.10
N PRO A 280 25.70 -12.47 -6.56
CA PRO A 280 26.60 -11.46 -6.00
C PRO A 280 27.17 -10.52 -7.08
N LYS A 281 27.64 -9.34 -6.65
CA LYS A 281 28.43 -8.45 -7.51
C LYS A 281 29.76 -9.10 -7.92
N GLY A 282 30.33 -8.67 -9.04
CA GLY A 282 31.53 -9.26 -9.62
C GLY A 282 31.21 -10.02 -10.90
N ARG A 283 31.61 -11.30 -10.97
CA ARG A 283 31.51 -12.10 -12.19
C ARG A 283 30.07 -12.36 -12.62
N ALA A 284 29.76 -12.13 -13.90
CA ALA A 284 28.50 -12.60 -14.48
C ALA A 284 28.49 -14.15 -14.60
N PRO A 285 27.31 -14.80 -14.48
CA PRO A 285 27.19 -16.23 -14.69
C PRO A 285 27.50 -16.60 -16.15
N GLU A 286 28.25 -17.67 -16.36
CA GLU A 286 28.58 -18.17 -17.69
C GLU A 286 27.37 -18.76 -18.38
N ASN A 287 26.58 -19.53 -17.64
CA ASN A 287 25.45 -20.28 -18.16
C ASN A 287 24.30 -20.34 -17.15
N PHE A 288 23.12 -20.71 -17.64
CA PHE A 288 21.91 -20.80 -16.82
C PHE A 288 22.04 -21.82 -15.67
N ARG A 289 22.77 -22.92 -15.88
CA ARG A 289 22.95 -23.98 -14.87
C ARG A 289 23.71 -23.46 -13.65
N GLU A 290 24.65 -22.54 -13.83
CA GLU A 290 25.37 -21.88 -12.74
C GLU A 290 24.41 -21.07 -11.84
N VAL A 291 23.52 -20.27 -12.47
CA VAL A 291 22.48 -19.51 -11.75
C VAL A 291 21.52 -20.46 -11.03
N LEU A 292 21.07 -21.52 -11.71
CA LEU A 292 20.14 -22.48 -11.14
C LEU A 292 20.73 -23.20 -9.91
N THR A 293 21.99 -23.59 -9.97
CA THR A 293 22.70 -24.22 -8.84
C THR A 293 22.79 -23.26 -7.65
N ASN A 294 23.16 -22.01 -7.91
CA ASN A 294 23.30 -20.99 -6.88
C ASN A 294 21.95 -20.65 -6.21
N VAL A 295 20.89 -20.48 -7.00
CA VAL A 295 19.52 -20.24 -6.52
C VAL A 295 19.02 -21.43 -5.71
N SER A 296 19.22 -22.65 -6.21
CA SER A 296 18.80 -23.88 -5.53
C SER A 296 19.46 -23.99 -4.16
N ARG A 297 20.79 -23.80 -4.08
CA ARG A 297 21.54 -23.79 -2.83
C ARG A 297 21.01 -22.76 -1.84
N GLN A 298 20.81 -21.51 -2.27
CA GLN A 298 20.29 -20.46 -1.39
C GLN A 298 18.87 -20.76 -0.89
N MET A 299 18.00 -21.28 -1.74
CA MET A 299 16.65 -21.66 -1.33
C MET A 299 16.68 -22.83 -0.35
N ASP A 300 17.54 -23.83 -0.55
CA ASP A 300 17.68 -24.97 0.37
C ASP A 300 18.30 -24.58 1.72
N GLU A 301 19.17 -23.58 1.76
CA GLU A 301 19.77 -23.07 3.01
C GLU A 301 18.85 -22.12 3.78
N GLN A 302 18.04 -21.31 3.08
CA GLN A 302 17.23 -20.25 3.69
C GLN A 302 15.78 -20.68 3.97
N ILE A 303 15.22 -21.59 3.16
CA ILE A 303 13.84 -22.07 3.30
C ILE A 303 13.82 -23.34 4.15
N VAL A 304 14.32 -23.22 5.37
CA VAL A 304 14.28 -24.27 6.40
C VAL A 304 13.61 -23.74 7.65
N LYS A 305 12.94 -24.62 8.39
CA LYS A 305 12.09 -24.25 9.53
C LYS A 305 12.85 -23.38 10.53
N GLU A 306 14.11 -23.72 10.83
CA GLU A 306 14.97 -23.03 11.79
C GLU A 306 15.24 -21.58 11.36
N ARG A 307 15.53 -21.34 10.07
CA ARG A 307 15.77 -19.99 9.52
C ARG A 307 14.51 -19.14 9.49
N LEU A 308 13.38 -19.78 9.22
CA LEU A 308 12.08 -19.12 9.25
C LEU A 308 11.70 -18.74 10.69
N GLU A 309 11.95 -19.61 11.68
CA GLU A 309 11.78 -19.31 13.11
C GLU A 309 12.67 -18.16 13.59
N GLU A 310 13.94 -18.10 13.17
CA GLU A 310 14.87 -16.98 13.47
C GLU A 310 14.29 -15.64 12.99
N THR A 311 13.77 -15.61 11.76
CA THR A 311 13.20 -14.41 11.14
C THR A 311 11.94 -13.94 11.86
N ILE A 312 11.06 -14.88 12.23
CA ILE A 312 9.87 -14.59 13.05
C ILE A 312 10.27 -14.03 14.41
N SER A 313 11.25 -14.65 15.07
CA SER A 313 11.75 -14.24 16.39
C SER A 313 12.32 -12.83 16.40
N TYR A 314 13.11 -12.47 15.39
CA TYR A 314 13.66 -11.13 15.22
C TYR A 314 12.56 -10.07 15.14
N ASN A 315 11.54 -10.30 14.30
CA ASN A 315 10.42 -9.38 14.09
C ASN A 315 9.57 -9.20 15.37
N VAL A 316 9.23 -10.30 16.06
CA VAL A 316 8.42 -10.27 17.29
C VAL A 316 9.20 -9.64 18.47
N SER A 317 10.51 -9.86 18.56
CA SER A 317 11.34 -9.33 19.66
C SER A 317 11.45 -7.79 19.66
N ASN A 318 11.43 -7.16 18.48
CA ASN A 318 11.45 -5.70 18.36
C ASN A 318 10.12 -5.06 18.79
N GLU A 319 9.00 -5.77 18.65
CA GLU A 319 7.67 -5.30 19.04
C GLU A 319 7.46 -5.27 20.56
N LYS A 320 8.10 -6.18 21.30
CA LYS A 320 7.95 -6.28 22.77
C LYS A 320 8.57 -5.10 23.54
N LYS A 321 9.49 -4.34 22.94
CA LYS A 321 10.18 -3.21 23.59
C LYS A 321 9.20 -2.06 23.91
N TRP A 322 9.04 -1.75 25.19
CA TRP A 322 8.05 -0.76 25.67
C TRP A 322 8.30 0.65 25.11
N TYR A 323 9.57 1.07 24.99
CA TYR A 323 9.94 2.39 24.47
C TYR A 323 9.62 2.54 22.98
N VAL A 324 9.75 1.47 22.18
CA VAL A 324 9.34 1.47 20.76
C VAL A 324 7.83 1.62 20.64
N ARG A 325 7.05 1.03 21.57
CA ARG A 325 5.59 1.15 21.59
C ARG A 325 5.14 2.59 21.88
N ALA A 326 5.84 3.29 22.78
CA ALA A 326 5.53 4.66 23.18
C ALA A 326 5.84 5.75 22.12
N ILE A 327 6.56 5.42 21.03
CA ILE A 327 6.85 6.41 19.97
C ILE A 327 5.55 6.73 19.19
N PRO A 328 5.20 8.03 19.02
CA PRO A 328 4.07 8.44 18.20
C PRO A 328 4.14 7.95 16.76
N LEU A 329 2.99 7.67 16.14
CA LEU A 329 2.93 7.12 14.77
C LEU A 329 3.59 7.98 13.71
N PHE A 330 3.59 9.32 13.84
CA PHE A 330 4.20 10.18 12.81
C PHE A 330 5.73 10.04 12.78
N ILE A 331 6.35 9.84 13.94
CA ILE A 331 7.79 9.57 14.06
C ILE A 331 8.09 8.15 13.54
N LYS A 332 7.27 7.17 13.96
CA LYS A 332 7.37 5.79 13.43
C LYS A 332 7.24 5.78 11.92
N HIS A 333 6.31 6.54 11.35
CA HIS A 333 6.07 6.62 9.91
C HIS A 333 7.31 7.14 9.18
N LEU A 334 7.93 8.24 9.65
CA LEU A 334 9.16 8.76 9.06
C LEU A 334 10.31 7.75 9.14
N ALA A 335 10.50 7.12 10.30
CA ALA A 335 11.53 6.11 10.49
C ALA A 335 11.30 4.89 9.59
N MET A 336 10.05 4.42 9.49
CA MET A 336 9.65 3.29 8.65
C MET A 336 9.79 3.62 7.16
N GLU A 337 9.48 4.84 6.73
CA GLU A 337 9.70 5.28 5.36
C GLU A 337 11.20 5.28 5.01
N LEU A 338 12.05 5.76 5.92
CA LEU A 338 13.50 5.74 5.75
C LEU A 338 14.08 4.31 5.69
N ILE A 339 13.62 3.44 6.60
CA ILE A 339 14.00 2.02 6.61
C ILE A 339 13.55 1.37 5.31
N PHE A 340 12.30 1.55 4.90
CA PHE A 340 11.77 0.99 3.67
C PHE A 340 12.50 1.47 2.42
N LEU A 341 12.90 2.75 2.35
CA LEU A 341 13.71 3.26 1.23
C LEU A 341 15.06 2.53 1.12
N ARG A 342 15.68 2.16 2.25
CA ARG A 342 16.91 1.35 2.24
C ARG A 342 16.63 -0.11 1.86
N THR A 343 15.59 -0.73 2.43
CA THR A 343 15.29 -2.16 2.20
C THR A 343 14.70 -2.42 0.81
N SER A 344 13.90 -1.49 0.26
CA SER A 344 13.31 -1.64 -1.08
C SER A 344 14.39 -1.64 -2.18
N CYS A 345 15.51 -0.94 -1.96
CA CYS A 345 16.66 -0.96 -2.86
C CYS A 345 17.48 -2.27 -2.76
N ALA A 346 17.22 -3.16 -1.79
CA ALA A 346 17.97 -4.41 -1.59
C ALA A 346 17.57 -5.53 -2.55
N HIS A 347 16.53 -5.32 -3.37
CA HIS A 347 16.03 -6.30 -4.33
C HIS A 347 15.78 -5.63 -5.69
N THR A 348 16.01 -6.39 -6.76
CA THR A 348 15.74 -5.97 -8.14
C THR A 348 14.28 -6.11 -8.50
N MET A 349 13.66 -7.23 -8.11
CA MET A 349 12.23 -7.50 -8.31
C MET A 349 11.69 -8.47 -7.27
N THR A 350 10.37 -8.57 -7.17
CA THR A 350 9.68 -9.57 -6.34
C THR A 350 9.02 -10.62 -7.23
N PHE A 351 9.24 -11.89 -6.90
CA PHE A 351 8.53 -13.02 -7.52
C PHE A 351 7.60 -13.64 -6.50
N SER A 352 6.30 -13.62 -6.75
CA SER A 352 5.29 -14.17 -5.85
C SER A 352 4.58 -15.35 -6.52
N ASN A 353 4.84 -16.55 -6.03
CA ASN A 353 4.15 -17.77 -6.47
C ASN A 353 3.16 -18.22 -5.40
N ILE A 354 1.87 -18.12 -5.70
CA ILE A 354 0.79 -18.48 -4.75
C ILE A 354 0.31 -19.92 -4.92
N GLY A 355 0.87 -20.65 -5.90
CA GLY A 355 0.53 -22.05 -6.16
C GLY A 355 -0.74 -22.22 -6.99
N PRO A 356 -1.36 -23.43 -6.93
CA PRO A 356 -2.53 -23.74 -7.73
C PRO A 356 -3.82 -23.19 -7.11
N ALA A 357 -4.59 -22.48 -7.92
CA ALA A 357 -5.99 -22.16 -7.66
C ALA A 357 -6.84 -23.43 -7.75
N LYS A 358 -7.84 -23.54 -6.87
CA LYS A 358 -8.79 -24.65 -6.85
C LYS A 358 -10.20 -24.08 -6.98
N ILE A 359 -11.00 -24.78 -7.78
CA ILE A 359 -12.43 -24.57 -7.99
C ILE A 359 -13.08 -25.96 -7.97
N ARG A 360 -14.32 -26.06 -7.47
CA ARG A 360 -15.12 -27.29 -7.48
C ARG A 360 -15.22 -27.89 -8.90
N GLU A 361 -15.13 -29.21 -9.00
CA GLU A 361 -14.94 -29.90 -10.30
C GLU A 361 -16.07 -29.64 -11.31
N ASP A 362 -17.32 -29.55 -10.85
CA ASP A 362 -18.51 -29.25 -11.67
C ASP A 362 -18.57 -27.79 -12.19
N LEU A 363 -17.73 -26.90 -11.65
CA LEU A 363 -17.63 -25.49 -12.03
C LEU A 363 -16.33 -25.17 -12.78
N ARG A 364 -15.41 -26.14 -12.88
CA ARG A 364 -14.08 -25.96 -13.47
C ARG A 364 -14.15 -25.55 -14.93
N GLU A 365 -15.11 -26.11 -15.68
CA GLU A 365 -15.27 -25.83 -17.09
C GLU A 365 -15.71 -24.40 -17.41
N ASP A 366 -16.20 -23.61 -16.45
CA ASP A 366 -16.64 -22.23 -16.72
C ASP A 366 -15.52 -21.19 -16.52
N VAL A 367 -14.42 -21.59 -15.91
CA VAL A 367 -13.26 -20.74 -15.62
C VAL A 367 -12.16 -21.04 -16.64
N GLU A 368 -11.67 -19.99 -17.31
CA GLU A 368 -10.60 -20.08 -18.31
C GLU A 368 -9.23 -20.16 -17.63
N ASP A 369 -8.96 -19.23 -16.70
CA ASP A 369 -7.71 -19.15 -15.95
C ASP A 369 -7.83 -18.26 -14.70
N PHE A 370 -6.75 -18.24 -13.92
CA PHE A 370 -6.52 -17.27 -12.85
C PHE A 370 -5.29 -16.41 -13.16
N GLU A 371 -5.29 -15.18 -12.67
CA GLU A 371 -4.15 -14.26 -12.75
C GLU A 371 -3.81 -13.66 -11.37
N LEU A 372 -2.53 -13.42 -11.12
CA LEU A 372 -2.03 -12.71 -9.94
C LEU A 372 -1.21 -11.49 -10.39
N LEU A 373 -1.73 -10.29 -10.11
CA LEU A 373 -1.03 -9.03 -10.35
C LEU A 373 -0.56 -8.46 -9.02
N VAL A 374 0.74 -8.21 -8.87
CA VAL A 374 1.29 -7.60 -7.65
C VAL A 374 1.66 -6.15 -7.94
N GLY A 375 1.01 -5.17 -7.32
CA GLY A 375 1.20 -3.76 -7.66
C GLY A 375 2.67 -3.31 -7.70
N ALA A 376 3.11 -2.80 -8.85
CA ALA A 376 4.43 -2.20 -9.05
C ALA A 376 4.41 -0.72 -8.66
N SER A 377 5.57 -0.16 -8.31
CA SER A 377 5.72 1.25 -7.94
C SER A 377 7.07 1.80 -8.38
N PRO A 378 7.27 3.13 -8.41
CA PRO A 378 8.59 3.69 -8.72
C PRO A 378 9.72 3.21 -7.79
N LYS A 379 9.38 2.85 -6.54
CA LYS A 379 10.31 2.29 -5.55
C LYS A 379 10.59 0.79 -5.76
N GLN A 380 9.61 0.04 -6.28
CA GLN A 380 9.73 -1.38 -6.66
C GLN A 380 9.22 -1.55 -8.08
N ARG A 381 10.14 -1.35 -9.03
CA ARG A 381 9.83 -1.03 -10.43
C ARG A 381 9.14 -2.16 -11.17
N MET A 382 9.39 -3.41 -10.78
CA MET A 382 8.86 -4.59 -11.45
C MET A 382 8.59 -5.72 -10.46
N LYS A 383 7.50 -6.45 -10.68
CA LYS A 383 7.12 -7.65 -9.93
C LYS A 383 6.56 -8.70 -10.89
N CYS A 384 6.68 -9.97 -10.50
CA CYS A 384 6.15 -11.10 -11.24
C CYS A 384 5.26 -11.93 -10.30
N GLY A 385 3.99 -12.10 -10.66
CA GLY A 385 3.05 -12.99 -9.99
C GLY A 385 2.90 -14.29 -10.76
N ALA A 386 2.79 -15.42 -10.04
CA ALA A 386 2.56 -16.74 -10.61
C ALA A 386 1.37 -17.43 -9.93
N VAL A 387 0.44 -17.90 -10.74
CA VAL A 387 -0.70 -18.71 -10.29
C VAL A 387 -0.97 -19.81 -11.31
N ALA A 388 -1.22 -21.02 -10.83
CA ALA A 388 -1.55 -22.15 -11.69
C ALA A 388 -3.06 -22.45 -11.61
N TYR A 389 -3.67 -22.79 -12.74
CA TYR A 389 -5.04 -23.26 -12.80
C TYR A 389 -5.20 -24.25 -13.96
N ASP A 390 -5.89 -25.35 -13.72
CA ASP A 390 -6.26 -26.31 -14.76
C ASP A 390 -5.10 -26.74 -15.69
N GLY A 391 -3.93 -27.05 -15.11
CA GLY A 391 -2.75 -27.46 -15.89
C GLY A 391 -1.99 -26.33 -16.59
N LYS A 392 -2.50 -25.10 -16.55
CA LYS A 392 -1.83 -23.88 -17.05
C LYS A 392 -1.18 -23.10 -15.90
N LEU A 393 -0.09 -22.40 -16.19
CA LEU A 393 0.56 -21.45 -15.29
C LEU A 393 0.53 -20.07 -15.94
N CYS A 394 -0.04 -19.09 -15.25
CA CYS A 394 -0.03 -17.69 -15.65
C CYS A 394 1.10 -16.97 -14.91
N LEU A 395 2.04 -16.38 -15.66
CA LEU A 395 3.11 -15.52 -15.16
C LEU A 395 2.82 -14.08 -15.57
N ALA A 396 2.51 -13.23 -14.60
CA ALA A 396 2.11 -11.85 -14.85
C ALA A 396 3.18 -10.88 -14.37
N PHE A 397 3.82 -10.17 -15.31
CA PHE A 397 4.72 -9.07 -15.01
C PHE A 397 3.93 -7.78 -14.89
N THR A 398 4.13 -7.10 -13.76
CA THR A 398 3.63 -5.75 -13.51
C THR A 398 4.81 -4.80 -13.44
N SER A 399 4.77 -3.73 -14.24
CA SER A 399 5.88 -2.79 -14.40
C SER A 399 5.44 -1.35 -14.17
N ALA A 400 6.27 -0.58 -13.46
CA ALA A 400 6.20 0.88 -13.41
C ALA A 400 7.04 1.54 -14.53
N MET A 401 7.66 0.74 -15.39
CA MET A 401 8.51 1.16 -16.51
C MET A 401 7.72 1.07 -17.83
N ALA A 402 8.04 1.94 -18.79
CA ALA A 402 7.39 1.99 -20.09
C ALA A 402 7.85 0.85 -21.01
N GLU A 403 9.05 0.32 -20.77
CA GLU A 403 9.67 -0.74 -21.56
C GLU A 403 9.42 -2.14 -20.96
N ASN A 404 9.25 -3.15 -21.83
CA ASN A 404 9.04 -4.55 -21.47
C ASN A 404 10.28 -5.46 -21.67
N ARG A 405 11.49 -4.87 -21.76
CA ARG A 405 12.75 -5.58 -22.07
C ARG A 405 12.98 -6.84 -21.24
N LEU A 406 12.82 -6.75 -19.92
CA LEU A 406 13.08 -7.87 -19.02
C LEU A 406 12.04 -9.00 -19.18
N PRO A 407 10.71 -8.72 -19.13
CA PRO A 407 9.69 -9.72 -19.45
C PRO A 407 9.90 -10.40 -20.82
N GLU A 408 10.23 -9.64 -21.86
CA GLU A 408 10.48 -10.18 -23.21
C GLU A 408 11.67 -11.14 -23.23
N VAL A 409 12.80 -10.77 -22.60
CA VAL A 409 13.98 -11.64 -22.48
C VAL A 409 13.64 -12.90 -21.69
N PHE A 410 12.82 -12.79 -20.64
CA PHE A 410 12.40 -13.92 -19.84
C PHE A 410 11.50 -14.89 -20.61
N PHE A 411 10.49 -14.40 -21.33
CA PHE A 411 9.62 -15.26 -22.11
C PHE A 411 10.35 -15.90 -23.29
N ARG A 412 11.20 -15.14 -24.00
CA ARG A 412 12.07 -15.69 -25.04
C ARG A 412 13.00 -16.78 -24.50
N PHE A 413 13.56 -16.59 -23.30
CA PHE A 413 14.37 -17.63 -22.66
C PHE A 413 13.55 -18.91 -22.41
N LEU A 414 12.29 -18.82 -21.98
CA LEU A 414 11.44 -20.00 -21.80
C LEU A 414 11.14 -20.70 -23.15
N GLU A 415 10.86 -19.93 -24.19
CA GLU A 415 10.65 -20.44 -25.56
C GLU A 415 11.90 -21.14 -26.10
N ASP A 416 13.09 -20.57 -25.89
CA ASP A 416 14.39 -21.18 -26.25
C ASP A 416 14.62 -22.51 -25.51
N GLN A 417 14.03 -22.67 -24.32
CA GLN A 417 14.02 -23.93 -23.57
C GLN A 417 12.91 -24.88 -24.03
N GLY A 418 12.19 -24.59 -25.11
CA GLY A 418 11.10 -25.41 -25.64
C GLY A 418 9.84 -25.38 -24.78
N ILE A 419 9.59 -24.29 -24.06
CA ILE A 419 8.34 -24.06 -23.31
C ILE A 419 7.55 -22.99 -24.06
N PRO A 420 6.49 -23.35 -24.82
CA PRO A 420 5.66 -22.38 -25.51
C PRO A 420 4.99 -21.41 -24.53
N VAL A 421 5.00 -20.13 -24.84
CA VAL A 421 4.38 -19.08 -24.02
C VAL A 421 3.36 -18.30 -24.84
N GLU A 422 2.12 -18.26 -24.38
CA GLU A 422 1.11 -17.38 -24.94
C GLU A 422 1.13 -16.03 -24.21
N GLN A 423 1.44 -14.95 -24.93
CA GLN A 423 1.57 -13.61 -24.34
C GLN A 423 0.28 -12.78 -24.48
N GLU A 424 0.01 -11.93 -23.49
CA GLU A 424 -1.07 -10.93 -23.51
C GLU A 424 -0.66 -9.67 -22.72
N SER A 425 -1.04 -8.50 -23.21
CA SER A 425 -0.77 -7.21 -22.57
C SER A 425 -2.05 -6.44 -22.27
N ASN A 426 -1.91 -5.37 -21.48
CA ASN A 426 -2.96 -4.39 -21.22
C ASN A 426 -2.91 -3.17 -22.17
N GLY A 427 -2.11 -3.21 -23.23
CA GLY A 427 -2.05 -2.14 -24.26
C GLY A 427 -1.28 -0.88 -23.85
N ILE A 428 -0.77 -0.80 -22.60
CA ILE A 428 -0.04 0.37 -22.11
C ILE A 428 1.41 0.38 -22.59
N THR A 429 2.12 -0.73 -22.36
CA THR A 429 3.54 -0.87 -22.73
C THR A 429 3.73 -1.69 -23.99
N ASP A 430 2.76 -2.53 -24.35
CA ASP A 430 2.80 -3.40 -25.51
C ASP A 430 1.40 -3.47 -26.14
N ARG A 431 1.33 -3.07 -27.41
CA ARG A 431 0.11 -3.08 -28.22
C ARG A 431 -0.03 -4.31 -29.10
N GLU A 432 1.07 -5.02 -29.34
CA GLU A 432 1.08 -6.21 -30.19
C GLU A 432 0.29 -7.35 -29.53
N HIS A 433 0.46 -7.50 -28.22
CA HIS A 433 -0.22 -8.53 -27.43
C HIS A 433 -1.50 -8.03 -26.73
N ASP A 434 -2.02 -6.84 -27.07
CA ASP A 434 -3.27 -6.33 -26.47
C ASP A 434 -4.50 -7.04 -27.04
N LYS A 435 -5.13 -7.87 -26.21
CA LYS A 435 -6.36 -8.60 -26.57
C LYS A 435 -7.65 -7.87 -26.19
N GLY A 436 -7.57 -6.61 -25.73
CA GLY A 436 -8.74 -5.82 -25.31
C GLY A 436 -9.41 -6.32 -24.02
N ARG A 437 -8.70 -7.16 -23.23
CA ARG A 437 -9.20 -7.72 -21.96
C ARG A 437 -9.01 -6.77 -20.76
N TYR A 438 -8.50 -5.56 -20.98
CA TYR A 438 -8.36 -4.49 -19.98
C TYR A 438 -9.08 -3.21 -20.41
N PRO A 439 -9.60 -2.40 -19.48
CA PRO A 439 -10.25 -1.14 -19.83
C PRO A 439 -9.26 -0.13 -20.41
N VAL A 440 -9.66 0.55 -21.48
CA VAL A 440 -8.92 1.69 -22.02
C VAL A 440 -9.00 2.85 -21.04
N ILE A 441 -7.87 3.20 -20.42
CA ILE A 441 -7.80 4.29 -19.45
C ILE A 441 -7.78 5.63 -20.22
N ALA A 442 -8.96 6.19 -20.49
CA ALA A 442 -9.24 7.30 -21.41
C ALA A 442 -8.68 8.70 -21.03
N GLN A 443 -7.60 8.81 -20.27
CA GLN A 443 -7.03 10.12 -19.94
C GLN A 443 -5.83 10.43 -20.84
N ASP A 444 -5.96 11.48 -21.66
CA ASP A 444 -4.88 12.04 -22.47
C ASP A 444 -3.87 12.79 -21.57
N ARG A 445 -3.06 11.98 -20.91
CA ARG A 445 -2.25 12.30 -19.71
C ARG A 445 -1.03 13.18 -20.00
N ARG A 446 -0.57 13.24 -21.25
CA ARG A 446 0.48 14.20 -21.64
C ARG A 446 0.01 15.63 -21.41
N LYS A 447 -1.28 15.93 -21.65
CA LYS A 447 -1.84 17.27 -21.47
C LYS A 447 -1.89 17.68 -19.99
N ILE A 448 -2.33 16.78 -19.10
CA ILE A 448 -2.39 17.06 -17.66
C ILE A 448 -0.98 17.19 -17.07
N LYS A 449 -0.04 16.29 -17.40
CA LYS A 449 1.36 16.38 -16.94
C LYS A 449 2.02 17.66 -17.41
N LYS A 450 1.79 18.04 -18.68
CA LYS A 450 2.25 19.30 -19.25
C LYS A 450 1.62 20.48 -18.51
N ALA A 451 0.31 20.48 -18.27
CA ALA A 451 -0.38 21.55 -17.54
C ALA A 451 0.15 21.73 -16.11
N VAL A 452 0.26 20.66 -15.33
CA VAL A 452 0.79 20.72 -13.95
C VAL A 452 2.25 21.17 -13.93
N ARG A 453 3.09 20.66 -14.85
CA ARG A 453 4.49 21.09 -14.96
C ARG A 453 4.59 22.56 -15.35
N MET A 454 3.80 23.00 -16.34
CA MET A 454 3.76 24.40 -16.77
C MET A 454 3.28 25.32 -15.65
N PHE A 455 2.35 24.87 -14.81
CA PHE A 455 1.90 25.61 -13.64
C PHE A 455 3.00 25.76 -12.57
N TYR A 456 3.72 24.69 -12.21
CA TYR A 456 4.85 24.84 -11.27
C TYR A 456 5.99 25.67 -11.87
N LEU A 457 6.26 25.51 -13.16
CA LEU A 457 7.22 26.37 -13.87
C LEU A 457 6.78 27.84 -13.86
N SER A 458 5.48 28.13 -14.02
CA SER A 458 4.98 29.50 -13.96
C SER A 458 5.11 30.09 -12.56
N LEU A 459 4.86 29.32 -11.49
CA LEU A 459 5.09 29.78 -10.12
C LEU A 459 6.58 30.13 -9.86
N VAL A 460 7.50 29.30 -10.35
CA VAL A 460 8.94 29.58 -10.25
C VAL A 460 9.30 30.81 -11.08
N PHE A 461 8.82 30.89 -12.32
CA PHE A 461 9.07 32.02 -13.21
C PHE A 461 8.57 33.34 -12.61
N VAL A 462 7.34 33.37 -12.08
CA VAL A 462 6.78 34.54 -11.40
C VAL A 462 7.62 34.93 -10.18
N SER A 463 8.09 33.96 -9.39
CA SER A 463 8.95 34.22 -8.23
C SER A 463 10.32 34.79 -8.62
N VAL A 464 10.93 34.27 -9.70
CA VAL A 464 12.20 34.78 -10.25
C VAL A 464 12.01 36.18 -10.82
N LEU A 465 10.96 36.41 -11.60
CA LEU A 465 10.64 37.71 -12.16
C LEU A 465 10.42 38.74 -11.04
N ALA A 466 9.66 38.38 -10.00
CA ALA A 466 9.49 39.21 -8.81
C ALA A 466 10.84 39.54 -8.15
N GLY A 467 11.76 38.56 -8.05
CA GLY A 467 13.13 38.78 -7.55
C GLY A 467 13.93 39.77 -8.39
N ILE A 468 13.87 39.65 -9.72
CA ILE A 468 14.55 40.56 -10.65
C ILE A 468 13.99 41.98 -10.53
N VAL A 469 12.66 42.12 -10.54
CA VAL A 469 12.01 43.44 -10.39
C VAL A 469 12.37 44.03 -9.04
N ASN A 470 12.33 43.24 -7.97
CA ASN A 470 12.70 43.71 -6.63
C ASN A 470 14.16 44.18 -6.58
N LEU A 471 15.09 43.49 -7.24
CA LEU A 471 16.49 43.90 -7.33
C LEU A 471 16.65 45.20 -8.12
N ALA A 472 15.95 45.32 -9.25
CA ALA A 472 15.97 46.52 -10.09
C ALA A 472 15.38 47.75 -9.36
N THR A 473 14.30 47.55 -8.60
CA THR A 473 13.65 48.60 -7.80
C THR A 473 14.27 48.76 -6.42
N TYR A 474 15.28 47.96 -6.04
CA TYR A 474 15.78 47.92 -4.65
C TYR A 474 16.33 49.27 -4.19
N ARG A 475 16.92 50.03 -5.11
CA ARG A 475 17.40 51.39 -4.83
C ARG A 475 16.28 52.36 -4.47
N GLN A 476 15.08 52.15 -5.00
CA GLN A 476 13.90 52.98 -4.76
C GLN A 476 13.09 52.48 -3.56
N ILE A 477 13.00 51.15 -3.42
CA ILE A 477 12.27 50.45 -2.36
C ILE A 477 13.24 49.44 -1.74
N PRO A 478 13.98 49.82 -0.67
CA PRO A 478 14.99 48.97 -0.05
C PRO A 478 14.35 47.89 0.85
N PHE A 479 13.39 47.15 0.29
CA PHE A 479 12.62 46.12 0.95
C PHE A 479 12.55 44.88 0.06
N LYS A 480 12.81 43.71 0.64
CA LYS A 480 12.90 42.42 -0.07
C LYS A 480 11.52 41.80 -0.33
N TRP A 481 10.58 42.55 -0.90
CA TRP A 481 9.19 42.12 -1.13
C TRP A 481 9.07 40.85 -2.00
N SER A 482 10.06 40.56 -2.86
CA SER A 482 10.08 39.34 -3.66
C SER A 482 10.06 38.05 -2.82
N LEU A 483 10.65 38.07 -1.62
CA LEU A 483 10.63 36.94 -0.70
C LEU A 483 9.21 36.63 -0.20
N LEU A 484 8.35 37.65 -0.05
CA LEU A 484 6.93 37.46 0.28
C LEU A 484 6.19 36.77 -0.86
N THR A 485 6.44 37.19 -2.10
CA THR A 485 5.83 36.57 -3.28
C THR A 485 6.26 35.11 -3.45
N ALA A 486 7.54 34.80 -3.17
CA ALA A 486 8.05 33.43 -3.17
C ALA A 486 7.39 32.58 -2.06
N GLY A 487 7.20 33.14 -0.85
CA GLY A 487 6.47 32.49 0.24
C GLY A 487 5.01 32.16 -0.13
N ALA A 488 4.31 33.10 -0.77
CA ALA A 488 2.95 32.89 -1.27
C ALA A 488 2.90 31.82 -2.38
N ALA A 489 3.85 31.85 -3.32
CA ALA A 489 3.96 30.83 -4.36
C ALA A 489 4.21 29.43 -3.78
N ALA A 490 5.05 29.32 -2.75
CA ALA A 490 5.30 28.08 -2.04
C ALA A 490 4.04 27.54 -1.32
N TYR A 491 3.23 28.43 -0.74
CA TYR A 491 1.96 28.07 -0.11
C TYR A 491 0.93 27.52 -1.11
N VAL A 492 0.80 28.18 -2.26
CA VAL A 492 -0.07 27.72 -3.36
C VAL A 492 0.40 26.36 -3.90
N ALA A 493 1.71 26.21 -4.10
CA ALA A 493 2.32 24.95 -4.54
C ALA A 493 2.04 23.81 -3.54
N MET A 494 2.21 24.06 -2.23
CA MET A 494 1.90 23.11 -1.17
C MET A 494 0.42 22.72 -1.19
N THR A 495 -0.48 23.72 -1.25
CA THR A 495 -1.93 23.50 -1.23
C THR A 495 -2.38 22.65 -2.41
N LEU A 496 -1.90 22.94 -3.62
CA LEU A 496 -2.22 22.17 -4.82
C LEU A 496 -1.70 20.73 -4.73
N LYS A 497 -0.44 20.56 -4.30
CA LYS A 497 0.19 19.24 -4.14
C LYS A 497 -0.60 18.33 -3.20
N PHE A 498 -1.11 18.86 -2.08
CA PHE A 498 -1.76 18.03 -1.05
C PHE A 498 -3.29 18.01 -1.11
N SER A 499 -3.91 18.89 -1.90
CA SER A 499 -5.38 18.87 -2.09
C SER A 499 -5.76 18.15 -3.37
N VAL A 500 -4.94 18.27 -4.42
CA VAL A 500 -5.24 17.73 -5.75
C VAL A 500 -4.38 16.53 -6.10
N MET A 501 -3.07 16.56 -5.80
CA MET A 501 -2.15 15.52 -6.28
C MET A 501 -1.96 14.35 -5.31
N ARG A 502 -2.04 14.60 -4.01
CA ARG A 502 -2.04 13.57 -2.97
C ARG A 502 -3.35 13.66 -2.23
N HIS A 503 -4.27 12.72 -2.40
CA HIS A 503 -5.61 12.76 -1.79
C HIS A 503 -5.53 12.67 -0.25
N ALA A 504 -5.20 13.77 0.41
CA ALA A 504 -5.11 13.81 1.85
C ALA A 504 -6.47 14.05 2.50
N SER A 505 -6.66 13.55 3.72
CA SER A 505 -7.89 13.82 4.48
C SER A 505 -8.06 15.32 4.73
N LEU A 506 -9.32 15.80 4.72
CA LEU A 506 -9.69 17.21 4.89
C LEU A 506 -8.98 17.87 6.09
N SER A 507 -8.97 17.19 7.23
CA SER A 507 -8.32 17.68 8.44
C SER A 507 -6.78 17.74 8.33
N GLY A 508 -6.16 16.85 7.55
CA GLY A 508 -4.73 16.91 7.24
C GLY A 508 -4.37 18.01 6.22
N ILE A 509 -5.33 18.43 5.39
CA ILE A 509 -5.19 19.64 4.56
C ILE A 509 -5.18 20.88 5.48
N LEU A 510 -6.15 20.98 6.40
CA LEU A 510 -6.25 22.09 7.36
C LEU A 510 -4.96 22.30 8.17
N VAL A 511 -4.42 21.26 8.80
CA VAL A 511 -3.18 21.39 9.61
C VAL A 511 -1.99 21.86 8.78
N ARG A 512 -1.83 21.38 7.54
CA ARG A 512 -0.71 21.83 6.69
C ARG A 512 -0.91 23.25 6.18
N GLN A 513 -2.14 23.62 5.83
CA GLN A 513 -2.46 25.00 5.50
C GLN A 513 -2.20 25.94 6.68
N CYS A 514 -2.43 25.49 7.90
CA CYS A 514 -2.10 26.26 9.08
C CYS A 514 -0.59 26.38 9.33
N LEU A 515 0.16 25.28 9.26
CA LEU A 515 1.63 25.37 9.33
C LEU A 515 2.18 26.31 8.24
N GLY A 516 1.61 26.24 7.04
CA GLY A 516 1.91 27.14 5.94
C GLY A 516 1.60 28.60 6.27
N ILE A 517 0.42 28.91 6.81
CA ILE A 517 0.04 30.30 7.13
C ILE A 517 0.86 30.87 8.28
N GLN A 518 1.15 30.07 9.32
CA GLN A 518 2.04 30.48 10.42
C GLN A 518 3.45 30.80 9.92
N ALA A 519 4.00 29.98 9.02
CA ALA A 519 5.30 30.22 8.40
C ALA A 519 5.31 31.50 7.55
N ILE A 520 4.23 31.79 6.81
CA ILE A 520 4.09 33.03 6.04
C ILE A 520 4.00 34.24 6.97
N LEU A 521 3.20 34.17 8.03
CA LEU A 521 3.07 35.27 8.99
C LEU A 521 4.40 35.59 9.67
N LEU A 522 5.16 34.57 10.07
CA LEU A 522 6.50 34.75 10.62
C LEU A 522 7.48 35.30 9.57
N LEU A 523 7.38 34.86 8.31
CA LEU A 523 8.17 35.40 7.20
C LEU A 523 7.87 36.89 6.97
N ILE A 524 6.60 37.30 7.01
CA ILE A 524 6.23 38.71 6.87
C ILE A 524 6.84 39.53 8.01
N ASP A 525 6.63 39.10 9.26
CA ASP A 525 7.11 39.84 10.43
C ASP A 525 8.63 39.96 10.42
N THR A 526 9.35 38.85 10.18
CA THR A 526 10.83 38.84 10.07
C THR A 526 11.33 39.78 8.98
N LEU A 527 10.71 39.80 7.80
CA LEU A 527 11.11 40.71 6.72
C LEU A 527 10.78 42.16 7.01
N THR A 528 9.72 42.44 7.78
CA THR A 528 9.35 43.80 8.18
C THR A 528 10.16 44.33 9.36
N GLY A 529 11.05 43.53 9.97
CA GLY A 529 11.90 43.97 11.10
C GLY A 529 11.66 43.21 12.41
N LEU A 530 10.93 42.11 12.38
CA LEU A 530 10.56 41.26 13.51
C LEU A 530 10.00 42.09 14.69
N HIS A 531 8.90 42.78 14.41
CA HIS A 531 8.22 43.61 15.40
C HIS A 531 7.47 42.77 16.45
N GLY A 532 7.27 41.47 16.18
CA GLY A 532 6.70 40.49 17.11
C GLY A 532 5.19 40.31 16.96
N TRP A 533 4.52 41.08 16.08
CA TRP A 533 3.06 41.00 15.91
C TRP A 533 2.59 39.64 15.39
N SER A 534 3.43 38.93 14.62
CA SER A 534 3.08 37.60 14.12
C SER A 534 3.00 36.58 15.25
N VAL A 535 3.92 36.65 16.21
CA VAL A 535 4.03 35.71 17.32
C VAL A 535 3.10 36.12 18.47
N ASP A 536 2.99 37.42 18.75
CA ASP A 536 2.19 37.95 19.85
C ASP A 536 0.69 37.88 19.56
N TYR A 537 0.28 38.05 18.29
CA TYR A 537 -1.14 38.20 17.94
C TYR A 537 -1.61 37.25 16.83
N ALA A 538 -0.95 37.27 15.66
CA ALA A 538 -1.50 36.62 14.48
C ALA A 538 -1.51 35.08 14.58
N ILE A 539 -0.38 34.46 14.95
CA ILE A 539 -0.26 33.00 15.11
C ILE A 539 -1.20 32.49 16.22
N PRO A 540 -1.27 33.11 17.43
CA PRO A 540 -2.26 32.73 18.44
C PRO A 540 -3.71 32.81 17.93
N CYS A 541 -4.09 33.85 17.18
CA CYS A 541 -5.41 33.96 16.57
C CYS A 541 -5.70 32.84 15.57
N VAL A 542 -4.73 32.48 14.73
CA VAL A 542 -4.84 31.34 13.80
C VAL A 542 -5.08 30.04 14.57
N VAL A 543 -4.31 29.78 15.64
CA VAL A 543 -4.49 28.60 16.50
C VAL A 543 -5.89 28.57 17.12
N LEU A 544 -6.39 29.71 17.63
CA LEU A 544 -7.74 29.79 18.20
C LEU A 544 -8.83 29.52 17.15
N PHE A 545 -8.68 30.06 15.94
CA PHE A 545 -9.60 29.78 14.84
C PHE A 545 -9.62 28.30 14.47
N GLU A 546 -8.45 27.64 14.49
CA GLU A 546 -8.38 26.19 14.25
C GLU A 546 -9.05 25.36 15.34
N VAL A 547 -8.83 25.71 16.61
CA VAL A 547 -9.51 25.05 17.74
C VAL A 547 -11.02 25.17 17.55
N ALA A 548 -11.53 26.37 17.24
CA ALA A 548 -12.95 26.60 16.99
C ALA A 548 -13.45 25.80 15.76
N ALA A 549 -12.72 25.80 14.66
CA ALA A 549 -13.08 25.07 13.45
C ALA A 549 -13.14 23.56 13.68
N ILE A 550 -12.21 22.99 14.45
CA ILE A 550 -12.23 21.56 14.79
C ILE A 550 -13.42 21.21 15.69
N LEU A 551 -13.68 22.02 16.72
CA LEU A 551 -14.82 21.82 17.59
C LEU A 551 -16.15 21.90 16.82
N LEU A 552 -16.26 22.85 15.89
CA LEU A 552 -17.41 22.95 14.98
C LEU A 552 -17.53 21.69 14.11
N MET A 553 -16.43 21.23 13.51
CA MET A 553 -16.45 20.02 12.68
C MET A 553 -16.79 18.76 13.48
N MET A 554 -16.36 18.66 14.74
CA MET A 554 -16.79 17.59 15.66
C MET A 554 -18.29 17.64 15.95
N LEU A 555 -18.83 18.85 16.13
CA LEU A 555 -20.25 19.07 16.43
C LEU A 555 -21.14 18.80 15.21
N VAL A 556 -20.70 19.18 14.01
CA VAL A 556 -21.42 18.98 12.74
C VAL A 556 -21.31 17.52 12.28
N ASN A 557 -20.12 16.94 12.33
CA ASN A 557 -19.87 15.56 11.89
C ASN A 557 -19.82 14.60 13.09
N ARG A 558 -20.89 14.58 13.90
CA ARG A 558 -20.98 13.76 15.12
C ARG A 558 -20.78 12.26 14.88
N LEU A 559 -20.98 11.77 13.66
CA LEU A 559 -20.75 10.35 13.33
C LEU A 559 -19.27 10.01 13.12
N ASN A 560 -18.42 11.01 12.82
CA ASN A 560 -16.99 10.83 12.58
C ASN A 560 -16.10 11.74 13.45
N TRP A 561 -16.64 12.26 14.56
CA TRP A 561 -15.94 13.19 15.46
C TRP A 561 -14.54 12.67 15.90
N GLN A 562 -14.38 11.34 15.99
CA GLN A 562 -13.13 10.67 16.36
C GLN A 562 -11.98 10.98 15.38
N SER A 563 -12.30 11.30 14.12
CA SER A 563 -11.29 11.67 13.12
C SER A 563 -10.68 13.03 13.43
N TYR A 564 -11.46 13.95 13.99
CA TYR A 564 -11.05 15.32 14.32
C TYR A 564 -10.31 15.42 15.66
N PHE A 565 -10.54 14.48 16.57
CA PHE A 565 -9.89 14.44 17.89
C PHE A 565 -8.35 14.38 17.80
N MET A 566 -7.81 13.67 16.81
CA MET A 566 -6.35 13.64 16.57
C MET A 566 -5.80 15.00 16.16
N TYR A 567 -6.57 15.75 15.39
CA TYR A 567 -6.17 17.08 14.93
C TYR A 567 -6.29 18.10 16.06
N GLN A 568 -7.25 17.92 16.96
CA GLN A 568 -7.32 18.70 18.20
C GLN A 568 -6.05 18.51 19.02
N ILE A 569 -5.59 17.27 19.23
CA ILE A 569 -4.32 17.00 19.92
C ILE A 569 -3.14 17.64 19.18
N ALA A 570 -3.08 17.49 17.86
CA ALA A 570 -2.00 18.09 17.07
C ALA A 570 -1.97 19.62 17.21
N ILE A 571 -3.12 20.29 17.12
CA ILE A 571 -3.23 21.74 17.28
C ILE A 571 -2.94 22.17 18.71
N THR A 572 -3.36 21.41 19.72
CA THR A 572 -2.95 21.64 21.11
C THR A 572 -1.43 21.59 21.22
N VAL A 573 -0.74 20.59 20.64
CA VAL A 573 0.73 20.54 20.63
C VAL A 573 1.35 21.72 19.86
N LEU A 574 0.83 22.05 18.68
CA LEU A 574 1.31 23.18 17.87
C LEU A 574 1.10 24.52 18.59
N SER A 575 0.07 24.65 19.44
CA SER A 575 -0.17 25.86 20.23
C SER A 575 0.96 26.17 21.21
N PHE A 576 1.80 25.18 21.57
CA PHE A 576 2.99 25.42 22.40
C PHE A 576 4.18 26.00 21.61
N ILE A 577 4.19 25.94 20.27
CA ILE A 577 5.30 26.46 19.47
C ILE A 577 5.55 27.96 19.74
N PRO A 578 4.51 28.83 19.77
CA PRO A 578 4.68 30.22 20.16
C PRO A 578 5.37 30.46 21.52
N LEU A 579 5.24 29.53 22.48
CA LEU A 579 5.95 29.64 23.77
C LEU A 579 7.47 29.43 23.64
N ILE A 580 7.92 28.75 22.59
CA ILE A 580 9.35 28.62 22.29
C ILE A 580 9.92 29.99 21.90
N PHE A 581 9.17 30.77 21.11
CA PHE A 581 9.58 32.13 20.74
C PHE A 581 9.61 33.07 21.95
N TRP A 582 8.73 32.85 22.94
CA TRP A 582 8.79 33.58 24.21
C TRP A 582 10.07 33.28 24.97
N LYS A 583 10.49 32.02 25.05
CA LYS A 583 11.76 31.62 25.68
C LYS A 583 13.00 32.20 24.98
N ILE A 584 12.94 32.39 23.66
CA ILE A 584 14.03 32.96 22.85
C ILE A 584 14.01 34.50 22.87
N GLY A 585 12.99 35.12 23.47
CA GLY A 585 12.87 36.57 23.61
C GLY A 585 12.28 37.30 22.39
N TRP A 586 11.63 36.57 21.48
CA TRP A 586 10.98 37.13 20.30
C TRP A 586 9.54 37.61 20.56
N THR A 587 8.94 37.18 21.67
CA THR A 587 7.59 37.55 22.10
C THR A 587 7.65 38.73 23.07
N ARG A 588 6.95 39.84 22.77
CA ARG A 588 6.92 41.03 23.64
C ARG A 588 5.68 41.03 24.54
N HIS A 589 4.57 40.52 24.02
CA HIS A 589 3.29 40.43 24.73
C HIS A 589 2.75 39.00 24.72
N PRO A 590 3.13 38.14 25.70
CA PRO A 590 2.81 36.72 25.66
C PRO A 590 1.35 36.38 26.02
N LEU A 591 0.52 37.36 26.37
CA LEU A 591 -0.82 37.12 26.92
C LEU A 591 -1.71 36.30 25.98
N LEU A 592 -1.79 36.69 24.70
CA LEU A 592 -2.64 35.97 23.73
C LEU A 592 -2.04 34.60 23.37
N THR A 593 -0.72 34.50 23.32
CA THR A 593 0.01 33.24 23.18
C THR A 593 -0.35 32.26 24.30
N VAL A 594 -0.25 32.69 25.56
CA VAL A 594 -0.64 31.88 26.73
C VAL A 594 -2.13 31.53 26.68
N LEU A 595 -3.00 32.50 26.34
CA LEU A 595 -4.43 32.27 26.23
C LEU A 595 -4.76 31.21 25.16
N SER A 596 -4.09 31.23 24.01
CA SER A 596 -4.29 30.25 22.95
C SER A 596 -3.94 28.82 23.39
N VAL A 597 -2.89 28.66 24.19
CA VAL A 597 -2.50 27.38 24.81
C VAL A 597 -3.52 26.94 25.84
N VAL A 598 -3.93 27.84 26.74
CA VAL A 598 -4.93 27.52 27.78
C VAL A 598 -6.24 27.10 27.14
N ILE A 599 -6.73 27.82 26.13
CA ILE A 599 -7.97 27.49 25.42
C ILE A 599 -7.82 26.17 24.65
N SER A 600 -6.70 25.91 23.98
CA SER A 600 -6.50 24.65 23.24
C SER A 600 -6.45 23.44 24.17
N VAL A 601 -5.80 23.58 25.34
CA VAL A 601 -5.73 22.55 26.38
C VAL A 601 -7.09 22.35 27.05
N ALA A 602 -7.79 23.43 27.40
CA ALA A 602 -9.12 23.37 27.98
C ALA A 602 -10.12 22.72 27.03
N ALA A 603 -10.08 23.04 25.73
CA ALA A 603 -10.90 22.41 24.71
C ALA A 603 -10.62 20.90 24.62
N LEU A 604 -9.35 20.50 24.64
CA LEU A 604 -8.97 19.08 24.63
C LEU A 604 -9.48 18.35 25.88
N LEU A 605 -9.29 18.94 27.06
CA LEU A 605 -9.77 18.40 28.34
C LEU A 605 -11.29 18.29 28.37
N ALA A 606 -12.01 19.32 27.93
CA ALA A 606 -13.46 19.31 27.81
C ALA A 606 -13.92 18.16 26.90
N THR A 607 -13.24 17.94 25.78
CA THR A 607 -13.57 16.84 24.85
C THR A 607 -13.34 15.47 25.49
N VAL A 608 -12.32 15.33 26.34
CA VAL A 608 -12.03 14.09 27.09
C VAL A 608 -13.01 13.85 28.25
N LEU A 609 -13.36 14.90 28.99
CA LEU A 609 -14.19 14.84 30.20
C LEU A 609 -15.69 14.75 29.90
N LEU A 610 -16.18 15.59 28.97
CA LEU A 610 -17.55 15.55 28.45
C LEU A 610 -17.75 14.40 27.47
N GLY A 611 -16.65 13.76 27.08
CA GLY A 611 -16.64 12.59 26.25
C GLY A 611 -17.32 11.40 26.91
N ASP A 612 -18.35 10.88 26.26
CA ASP A 612 -19.10 9.71 26.71
C ASP A 612 -18.24 8.42 26.77
N ARG A 613 -18.79 7.27 27.16
CA ARG A 613 -18.06 5.97 27.15
C ARG A 613 -17.40 5.64 25.80
N SER A 614 -17.82 6.28 24.71
CA SER A 614 -17.21 6.22 23.38
C SER A 614 -15.82 6.89 23.33
N VAL A 615 -15.63 8.03 24.01
CA VAL A 615 -14.35 8.77 24.05
C VAL A 615 -13.32 8.03 24.88
N LYS A 616 -13.70 7.49 26.04
CA LYS A 616 -12.83 6.63 26.85
C LYS A 616 -12.43 5.36 26.11
N ARG A 617 -13.37 4.74 25.39
CA ARG A 617 -13.04 3.61 24.49
C ARG A 617 -12.11 4.03 23.37
N GLU A 618 -12.30 5.21 22.78
CA GLU A 618 -11.41 5.73 21.72
C GLU A 618 -10.01 6.05 22.27
N LEU A 619 -9.89 6.60 23.47
CA LEU A 619 -8.62 6.82 24.16
C LEU A 619 -7.91 5.50 24.45
N ARG A 620 -8.60 4.52 25.05
CA ARG A 620 -8.07 3.16 25.23
C ARG A 620 -7.64 2.54 23.90
N ARG A 621 -8.44 2.74 22.85
CA ARG A 621 -8.22 2.20 21.50
C ARG A 621 -7.09 2.90 20.74
N ARG A 622 -6.78 4.17 21.01
CA ARG A 622 -5.74 4.94 20.31
C ARG A 622 -4.43 5.08 21.08
N PHE A 623 -4.51 5.12 22.42
CA PHE A 623 -3.39 5.35 23.35
C PHE A 623 -3.02 4.12 24.19
N HIS A 624 -3.79 3.03 24.10
CA HIS A 624 -3.57 1.79 24.86
C HIS A 624 -3.64 1.93 26.38
N VAL A 625 -4.57 2.78 26.87
CA VAL A 625 -4.81 3.10 28.30
C VAL A 625 -6.01 2.37 28.90
#